data_AF-A0A6F8T9W3-F1
#
_entry.id   AF-A0A6F8T9W3-F1
#
_cell.length_a   1.000
_cell.length_b   1.000
_cell.length_c   1.000
_cell.angle_alpha   90.00
_cell.angle_beta   90.00
_cell.angle_gamma   90.00
#
_symmetry.space_group_name_H-M   'P 1'
#
loop_
_entity.id
_entity.type
_entity.pdbx_description
1 polymer ?
#
loop_
_entity_poly.entity_id
_entity_poly.type
_entity_poly.pdbx_seq_one_letter_code
_entity_poly.pdbx_strand_id
1 'polypeptide(L)'
;MNNHSLQIGSILYTSWGYEQTNIDFYEVTRLIGKTTLELREISQSCVPGQYGLSGKTKPIPSHFVSDPFKKRISTEGSVRIDGHGAYIWSGEALNYSSYA
;
A
#
# COMPACT_ATOMS: atom_id res chain seq x y z
N MET A 1 4.18 20.03 -7.86
CA MET A 1 4.24 18.70 -8.48
C MET A 1 4.96 17.80 -7.50
N ASN A 2 4.22 17.00 -6.73
CA ASN A 2 4.82 16.24 -5.62
C ASN A 2 5.56 15.04 -6.21
N ASN A 3 6.84 15.29 -6.50
CA ASN A 3 7.80 14.35 -7.06
C ASN A 3 8.21 13.35 -5.96
N HIS A 4 7.26 12.59 -5.41
CA HIS A 4 7.55 11.53 -4.44
C HIS A 4 8.31 10.42 -5.17
N SER A 5 9.62 10.60 -5.21
CA SER A 5 10.55 9.60 -5.71
C SER A 5 10.45 8.40 -4.78
N LEU A 6 9.95 7.29 -5.31
CA LEU A 6 9.88 6.02 -4.58
C LEU A 6 11.30 5.66 -4.15
N GLN A 7 11.50 5.61 -2.84
CA GLN A 7 12.77 5.27 -2.20
C GLN A 7 12.60 4.03 -1.33
N ILE A 8 13.71 3.38 -1.01
CA ILE A 8 13.73 2.27 -0.06
C ILE A 8 13.10 2.74 1.26
N GLY A 9 12.21 1.93 1.84
CA GLY A 9 11.41 2.26 3.02
C GLY A 9 10.14 3.09 2.71
N SER A 10 9.88 3.47 1.46
CA SER A 10 8.60 4.07 1.09
C SER A 10 7.50 3.04 1.20
N ILE A 11 6.35 3.45 1.71
CA ILE A 11 5.18 2.57 1.80
C ILE A 11 4.19 2.98 0.71
N LEU A 12 3.71 1.98 -0.01
CA LEU A 12 2.65 2.06 -1.00
C LEU A 12 1.41 1.38 -0.43
N TYR A 13 0.24 1.80 -0.85
CA TYR A 13 -1.01 1.13 -0.53
C TYR A 13 -1.90 1.01 -1.75
N THR A 14 -2.68 -0.06 -1.82
CA THR A 14 -3.76 -0.22 -2.80
C THR A 14 -5.09 -0.22 -2.09
N SER A 15 -6.06 0.50 -2.64
CA SER A 15 -7.46 0.44 -2.19
C SER A 15 -8.30 -0.29 -3.23
N TRP A 16 -8.99 -1.33 -2.81
CA TRP A 16 -9.86 -2.11 -3.68
C TRP A 16 -11.07 -2.63 -2.92
N GLY A 17 -11.98 -3.25 -3.67
CA GLY A 17 -13.23 -3.78 -3.19
C GLY A 17 -14.41 -3.01 -3.74
N TYR A 18 -15.51 -3.74 -3.94
CA TYR A 18 -16.70 -3.23 -4.62
C TYR A 18 -17.68 -2.65 -3.60
N GLU A 19 -18.03 -3.45 -2.59
CA GLU A 19 -18.92 -3.08 -1.47
C GLU A 19 -18.13 -2.75 -0.19
N GLN A 20 -16.88 -3.19 -0.12
CA GLN A 20 -15.97 -2.99 1.01
C GLN A 20 -14.72 -2.29 0.52
N THR A 21 -14.06 -1.53 1.39
CA THR A 21 -12.78 -0.89 1.08
C THR A 21 -11.67 -1.65 1.79
N ASN A 22 -11.04 -2.57 1.06
CA ASN A 22 -9.83 -3.25 1.48
C ASN A 22 -8.63 -2.38 1.13
N ILE A 23 -7.72 -2.26 2.08
CA ILE A 23 -6.47 -1.54 1.91
C ILE A 23 -5.35 -2.54 2.14
N ASP A 24 -4.48 -2.73 1.16
CA ASP A 24 -3.24 -3.50 1.35
C ASP A 24 -2.04 -2.55 1.33
N PHE A 25 -1.03 -2.87 2.13
CA PHE A 25 0.17 -2.05 2.26
C PHE A 25 1.40 -2.82 1.82
N TYR A 26 2.30 -2.11 1.15
CA TYR A 26 3.52 -2.65 0.57
C TYR A 26 4.69 -1.73 0.86
N GLU A 27 5.79 -2.27 1.34
CA GLU A 27 7.02 -1.51 1.59
C GLU A 27 8.02 -1.74 0.46
N VAL A 28 8.67 -0.66 0.01
CA VAL A 28 9.77 -0.73 -0.95
C VAL A 28 11.03 -1.22 -0.25
N THR A 29 11.39 -2.48 -0.47
CA THR A 29 12.61 -3.07 0.10
C THR A 29 13.85 -2.75 -0.74
N ARG A 30 13.67 -2.56 -2.05
CA ARG A 30 14.79 -2.33 -2.97
C ARG A 30 14.36 -1.56 -4.23
N LEU A 31 15.27 -0.74 -4.75
CA LEU A 31 15.14 -0.13 -6.06
C LEU A 31 15.98 -0.88 -7.09
N ILE A 32 15.36 -1.28 -8.20
CA ILE A 32 15.99 -2.04 -9.28
C ILE A 32 16.01 -1.15 -10.53
N GLY A 33 17.09 -0.40 -10.67
CA GLY A 33 17.23 0.59 -11.74
C GLY A 33 16.28 1.78 -11.54
N LYS A 34 15.84 2.40 -12.65
CA LYS A 34 15.03 3.62 -12.62
C LYS A 34 13.52 3.38 -12.64
N THR A 35 13.08 2.19 -13.06
CA THR A 35 11.66 1.91 -13.36
C THR A 35 11.15 0.66 -12.68
N THR A 36 11.98 -0.11 -11.97
CA THR A 36 11.55 -1.33 -11.28
C THR A 36 11.84 -1.21 -9.79
N LEU A 37 10.91 -1.70 -8.98
CA LEU A 37 10.94 -1.68 -7.53
C LEU A 37 10.73 -3.10 -7.04
N GLU A 38 11.35 -3.43 -5.92
CA GLU A 38 11.00 -4.60 -5.13
C GLU A 38 10.11 -4.13 -3.98
N LEU A 39 8.92 -4.71 -3.94
CA LEU A 39 7.88 -4.45 -2.96
C LEU A 39 7.67 -5.70 -2.14
N ARG A 40 7.31 -5.50 -0.88
CA ARG A 40 6.93 -6.60 0.00
C ARG A 40 5.71 -6.20 0.78
N GLU A 41 4.72 -7.07 0.82
CA GLU A 41 3.51 -6.79 1.60
C GLU A 41 3.87 -6.74 3.07
N ILE A 42 3.33 -5.72 3.75
CA ILE A 42 3.52 -5.52 5.18
C ILE A 42 2.19 -5.65 5.89
N SER A 43 2.27 -6.16 7.11
CA SER A 43 1.14 -6.23 8.01
C SER A 43 0.59 -4.85 8.29
N GLN A 44 -0.69 -4.79 8.61
CA GLN A 44 -1.38 -3.58 8.98
C GLN A 44 -2.05 -3.73 10.33
N SER A 45 -2.15 -2.62 11.05
CA SER A 45 -2.94 -2.50 12.28
C SER A 45 -4.27 -1.86 11.93
N CYS A 46 -5.31 -2.67 11.87
CA CYS A 46 -6.69 -2.22 11.72
C CYS A 46 -7.32 -2.00 13.10
N VAL A 47 -7.84 -0.79 13.31
CA VAL A 47 -8.62 -0.40 14.47
C VAL A 47 -10.06 -0.27 14.01
N PRO A 48 -10.93 -1.25 14.32
CA PRO A 48 -12.34 -1.16 14.00
C PRO A 48 -12.97 0.00 14.76
N GLY A 49 -13.85 0.73 14.08
CA GLY A 49 -14.69 1.76 14.68
C GLY A 49 -15.79 1.15 15.55
N GLN A 50 -16.56 2.02 16.18
CA GLN A 50 -17.56 1.68 17.21
C GLN A 50 -18.58 0.60 16.81
N TYR A 51 -18.84 0.44 15.50
CA TYR A 51 -19.80 -0.52 14.96
C TYR A 51 -19.16 -1.64 14.14
N GLY A 52 -17.82 -1.72 14.09
CA GLY A 52 -17.09 -2.75 13.33
C GLY A 52 -17.14 -2.61 11.79
N LEU A 53 -18.05 -1.78 11.26
CA LEU A 53 -18.30 -1.65 9.82
C LEU A 53 -17.34 -0.70 9.08
N SER A 54 -16.61 0.11 9.83
CA SER A 54 -15.60 1.02 9.32
C SER A 54 -14.54 1.23 10.38
N GLY A 55 -13.33 1.57 9.98
CA GLY A 55 -12.22 1.71 10.91
C GLY A 55 -11.05 2.47 10.31
N LYS A 56 -9.97 2.54 11.08
CA LYS A 56 -8.70 3.11 10.64
C LYS A 56 -7.68 2.01 10.49
N THR A 57 -6.94 2.02 9.40
CA THR A 57 -5.81 1.11 9.21
C THR A 57 -4.51 1.88 9.04
N LYS A 58 -3.44 1.29 9.55
CA LYS A 58 -2.08 1.80 9.42
C LYS A 58 -1.13 0.66 9.05
N PRO A 59 -0.16 0.90 8.15
CA PRO A 59 0.90 -0.06 7.90
C PRO A 59 1.78 -0.22 9.14
N ILE A 60 2.36 -1.42 9.29
CA ILE A 60 3.40 -1.72 10.27
C ILE A 60 4.71 -1.89 9.49
N PRO A 61 5.55 -0.84 9.40
CA PRO A 61 6.82 -0.92 8.66
C PRO A 61 7.69 -2.06 9.17
N SER A 62 8.45 -2.69 8.27
CA SER A 62 9.32 -3.84 8.54
C SER A 62 8.63 -5.12 9.05
N HIS A 63 7.30 -5.18 9.10
CA HIS A 63 6.56 -6.40 9.43
C HIS A 63 6.05 -7.08 8.16
N PHE A 64 6.94 -7.81 7.47
CA PHE A 64 6.63 -8.43 6.19
C PHE A 64 5.78 -9.69 6.33
N VAL A 65 4.69 -9.77 5.57
CA VAL A 65 3.74 -10.90 5.62
C VAL A 65 3.76 -11.78 4.35
N SER A 66 4.36 -11.30 3.27
CA SER A 66 4.52 -12.06 2.02
C SER A 66 5.95 -12.04 1.51
N ASP A 67 6.22 -12.83 0.47
CA ASP A 67 7.50 -12.83 -0.24
C ASP A 67 7.69 -11.54 -1.06
N PRO A 68 8.95 -11.08 -1.23
CA PRO A 68 9.22 -9.91 -2.05
C PRO A 68 8.87 -10.17 -3.52
N PHE A 69 8.20 -9.19 -4.13
CA PHE A 69 7.84 -9.23 -5.54
C PHE A 69 8.26 -7.94 -6.24
N LYS A 70 8.44 -8.02 -7.56
CA LYS A 70 8.93 -6.88 -8.36
C LYS A 70 7.77 -6.21 -9.08
N LYS A 71 7.72 -4.88 -9.03
CA LYS A 71 6.78 -4.08 -9.83
C LYS A 71 7.49 -2.99 -10.60
N ARG A 72 7.00 -2.79 -11.83
CA ARG A 72 7.47 -1.75 -12.72
C ARG A 72 6.59 -0.51 -12.59
N ILE A 73 7.23 0.64 -12.48
CA ILE A 73 6.59 1.94 -12.57
C ILE A 73 6.22 2.19 -14.04
N SER A 74 4.98 2.59 -14.29
CA SER A 74 4.55 3.06 -15.60
C SER A 74 5.34 4.30 -16.03
N THR A 75 5.35 4.61 -17.33
CA THR A 75 5.95 5.83 -17.86
C THR A 75 5.33 7.10 -17.23
N GLU A 76 4.09 7.01 -16.76
CA GLU A 76 3.36 8.07 -16.06
C GLU A 76 3.69 8.17 -14.56
N GLY A 77 4.60 7.35 -14.04
CA GLY A 77 4.94 7.34 -12.60
C GLY A 77 4.02 6.51 -11.71
N SER A 78 2.96 5.93 -12.28
CA SER A 78 1.98 5.12 -11.54
C SER A 78 2.46 3.67 -11.36
N VAL A 79 2.24 3.11 -10.17
CA VAL A 79 2.47 1.69 -9.88
C VAL A 79 1.12 0.97 -9.87
N ARG A 80 1.05 -0.20 -10.50
CA ARG A 80 -0.14 -1.08 -10.44
C ARG A 80 0.21 -2.41 -9.80
N ILE A 81 -0.58 -2.80 -8.80
CA ILE A 81 -0.47 -4.08 -8.10
C ILE A 81 -1.82 -4.78 -8.28
N ASP A 82 -1.79 -5.98 -8.84
CA ASP A 82 -2.99 -6.78 -9.15
C ASP A 82 -4.13 -6.04 -9.90
N GLY A 83 -3.77 -5.15 -10.83
CA GLY A 83 -4.75 -4.35 -11.58
C GLY A 83 -5.26 -3.10 -10.84
N HIS A 84 -4.93 -2.96 -9.55
CA HIS A 84 -5.26 -1.79 -8.74
C HIS A 84 -4.13 -0.75 -8.75
N GLY A 85 -4.50 0.52 -8.70
CA GLY A 85 -3.54 1.62 -8.55
C GLY A 85 -2.93 1.60 -7.15
N ALA A 86 -1.60 1.68 -7.07
CA ALA A 86 -0.87 1.81 -5.82
C ALA A 86 -0.43 3.26 -5.61
N TYR A 87 -0.67 3.76 -4.41
CA TYR A 87 -0.43 5.15 -4.02
C TYR A 87 0.56 5.21 -2.87
N ILE A 88 1.37 6.27 -2.82
CA ILE A 88 2.35 6.45 -1.75
C ILE A 88 1.61 6.84 -0.47
N TRP A 89 1.91 6.12 0.61
CA TRP A 89 1.36 6.41 1.92
C TRP A 89 2.03 7.63 2.53
N SER A 90 1.24 8.66 2.86
CA SER A 90 1.72 9.94 3.39
C SER A 90 2.06 9.92 4.89
N GLY A 91 1.86 8.80 5.59
CA GLY A 91 2.08 8.67 7.04
C GLY A 91 0.82 8.79 7.91
N GLU A 92 -0.34 9.07 7.30
CA GLU A 92 -1.61 9.24 8.01
C GLU A 92 -2.46 7.96 8.01
N ALA A 93 -3.31 7.77 9.03
CA ALA A 93 -4.20 6.61 9.06
C ALA A 93 -5.19 6.64 7.88
N LEU A 94 -5.34 5.53 7.16
CA LEU A 94 -6.33 5.41 6.09
C LEU A 94 -7.65 4.87 6.67
N ASN A 95 -8.78 5.33 6.13
CA ASN A 95 -10.09 4.80 6.50
C ASN A 95 -10.38 3.56 5.65
N TYR A 96 -10.82 2.48 6.29
CA TYR A 96 -11.30 1.27 5.62
C TYR A 96 -12.75 0.98 6.03
N SER A 97 -13.47 0.24 5.18
CA SER A 97 -14.88 -0.12 5.40
C SER A 97 -15.04 -1.60 5.16
N SER A 98 -15.70 -2.31 6.07
CA SER A 98 -15.98 -3.75 5.94
C SER A 98 -17.42 -4.02 6.34
N TYR A 99 -18.21 -4.63 5.47
CA TYR A 99 -19.54 -5.11 5.83
C TYR A 99 -19.41 -6.55 6.34
N ALA A 100 -19.98 -6.80 7.52
CA ALA A 100 -20.10 -8.14 8.11
C ALA A 100 -21.22 -8.94 7.43
#